data_AF-A0A475J9A8-F1
#
_entry.id   AF-A0A475J9A8-F1
#
_cell.length_a   1.000
_cell.length_b   1.000
_cell.length_c   1.000
_cell.angle_alpha   90.00
_cell.angle_beta   90.00
_cell.angle_gamma   90.00
#
_symmetry.space_group_name_H-M   'P 1'
#
loop_
_entity.id
_entity.type
_entity.pdbx_description
1 polymer ?
#
loop_
_entity_poly.entity_id
_entity_poly.type
_entity_poly.pdbx_seq_one_letter_code
_entity_poly.pdbx_strand_id
1 'polypeptide(L)'
;ISDKVIEKNKESTYFETLTNSAEYGIISQREFFNKDISNEKNLNGYYIVRENDFVYNPRISNYAPVGPIKRNKLGRIGIVSPLYYVFRTFDTNQSFLEYYFDGTVWHNFMLLNGDSGARADRFAIKDSVLKEMPIPYSTLYEQEKISFFLDEITIIINLHQNKLKKLSSLKKAYLQNMFI
;
A
#
# COMPACT_ATOMS: atom_id res chain seq x y z
N ILE A 1 14.39 -8.09 9.24
CA ILE A 1 13.17 -8.49 8.50
C ILE A 1 12.93 -7.68 7.22
N SER A 2 13.72 -6.64 6.93
CA SER A 2 13.63 -5.93 5.65
C SER A 2 14.91 -5.18 5.29
N ASP A 3 15.08 -4.92 3.99
CA ASP A 3 16.10 -4.05 3.43
C ASP A 3 15.47 -3.02 2.50
N LYS A 4 16.04 -1.81 2.50
CA LYS A 4 15.65 -0.77 1.54
C LYS A 4 16.02 -1.21 0.13
N VAL A 5 15.08 -1.10 -0.81
CA VAL A 5 15.39 -1.28 -2.22
C VAL A 5 16.18 -0.07 -2.72
N ILE A 6 17.40 -0.33 -3.18
CA ILE A 6 18.29 0.66 -3.80
C ILE A 6 18.46 0.43 -5.31
N GLU A 7 17.88 -0.67 -5.82
CA GLU A 7 17.93 -1.03 -7.22
C GLU A 7 17.08 -0.06 -8.06
N LYS A 8 17.73 0.52 -9.06
CA LYS A 8 17.14 1.53 -9.92
C LYS A 8 16.92 0.98 -11.33
N ASN A 9 15.86 1.44 -11.97
CA ASN A 9 15.59 1.22 -13.39
C ASN A 9 16.70 1.90 -14.20
N LYS A 10 17.70 1.14 -14.60
CA LYS A 10 18.77 1.56 -15.50
C LYS A 10 18.35 1.19 -16.92
N GLU A 11 18.76 1.99 -17.90
CA GLU A 11 18.52 1.74 -19.33
C GLU A 11 17.03 1.64 -19.71
N SER A 12 16.14 2.15 -18.85
CA SER A 12 14.69 2.12 -19.04
C SER A 12 14.12 0.71 -19.33
N THR A 13 14.62 -0.33 -18.66
CA THR A 13 14.14 -1.71 -18.83
C THR A 13 12.65 -1.87 -18.48
N TYR A 14 12.16 -1.12 -17.49
CA TYR A 14 10.76 -1.13 -17.06
C TYR A 14 10.09 0.22 -17.35
N PHE A 15 8.83 0.17 -17.79
CA PHE A 15 8.06 1.36 -18.19
C PHE A 15 6.78 1.57 -17.36
N GLU A 16 6.22 0.50 -16.77
CA GLU A 16 5.00 0.63 -15.97
C GLU A 16 5.29 1.37 -14.67
N THR A 17 4.77 2.59 -14.58
CA THR A 17 4.90 3.39 -13.36
C THR A 17 3.77 3.09 -12.40
N LEU A 18 4.15 2.75 -11.17
CA LEU A 18 3.21 2.46 -10.09
C LEU A 18 3.08 3.68 -9.18
N THR A 19 1.95 3.74 -8.48
CA THR A 19 1.73 4.63 -7.35
C THR A 19 1.23 3.82 -6.15
N ASN A 20 1.38 4.38 -4.95
CA ASN A 20 0.79 3.82 -3.74
C ASN A 20 -0.37 4.72 -3.31
N SER A 21 -1.58 4.20 -3.50
CA SER A 21 -2.84 4.79 -3.07
C SER A 21 -3.26 4.26 -1.70
N ALA A 22 -3.74 5.14 -0.83
CA ALA A 22 -4.28 4.73 0.47
C ALA A 22 -5.48 3.76 0.33
N GLU A 23 -6.30 3.96 -0.71
CA GLU A 23 -7.53 3.20 -0.93
C GLU A 23 -7.28 1.93 -1.77
N TYR A 24 -6.48 2.03 -2.82
CA TYR A 24 -6.32 0.95 -3.81
C TYR A 24 -5.01 0.18 -3.68
N GLY A 25 -4.13 0.57 -2.76
CA GLY A 25 -2.82 -0.06 -2.61
C GLY A 25 -1.85 0.32 -3.73
N ILE A 26 -1.00 -0.62 -4.10
CA ILE A 26 -0.09 -0.47 -5.25
C ILE A 26 -0.88 -0.67 -6.54
N ILE A 27 -0.88 0.35 -7.39
CA ILE A 27 -1.67 0.39 -8.63
C ILE A 27 -0.90 1.14 -9.72
N SER A 28 -1.19 0.86 -10.99
CA SER A 28 -0.64 1.62 -12.12
C SER A 28 -1.07 3.10 -12.06
N GLN A 29 -0.14 4.01 -12.35
CA GLN A 29 -0.47 5.44 -12.44
C GLN A 29 -1.51 5.70 -13.52
N ARG A 30 -1.42 4.99 -14.65
CA ARG A 30 -2.37 5.15 -15.75
C ARG A 30 -3.77 4.68 -15.36
N GLU A 31 -3.89 3.59 -14.62
CA GLU A 31 -5.17 3.12 -14.09
C GLU A 31 -5.76 4.09 -13.05
N PHE A 32 -4.91 4.67 -12.20
CA PHE A 32 -5.37 5.53 -11.11
C PHE A 32 -5.64 6.98 -11.52
N PHE A 33 -4.81 7.57 -12.39
CA PHE A 33 -4.88 8.98 -12.81
C PHE A 33 -5.40 9.17 -14.24
N ASN A 34 -5.73 8.09 -14.96
CA ASN A 34 -6.01 8.08 -16.40
C ASN A 34 -4.86 8.61 -17.29
N LYS A 35 -3.64 8.71 -16.72
CA LYS A 35 -2.39 9.10 -17.40
C LYS A 35 -1.20 8.77 -16.52
N ASP A 36 -0.01 8.71 -17.12
CA ASP A 36 1.23 8.71 -16.36
C ASP A 36 1.53 10.12 -15.81
N ILE A 37 1.84 10.20 -14.52
CA ILE A 37 2.29 11.44 -13.86
C ILE A 37 3.81 11.55 -13.96
N SER A 38 4.50 10.42 -14.00
CA SER A 38 5.93 10.33 -14.32
C SER A 38 6.22 10.83 -15.73
N ASN A 39 7.37 11.47 -15.89
CA ASN A 39 7.90 11.79 -17.21
C ASN A 39 8.55 10.54 -17.82
N GLU A 40 7.96 9.99 -18.88
CA GLU A 40 8.45 8.78 -19.57
C GLU A 40 9.91 8.91 -20.06
N LYS A 41 10.39 10.13 -20.34
CA LYS A 41 11.79 10.37 -20.72
C LYS A 41 12.77 10.24 -19.55
N ASN A 42 12.27 10.28 -18.32
CA ASN A 42 13.05 10.34 -17.08
C ASN A 42 12.65 9.22 -16.10
N LEU A 43 12.45 8.01 -16.60
CA LEU A 43 12.22 6.82 -15.77
C LEU A 43 13.52 6.22 -15.22
N ASN A 44 14.66 6.64 -15.78
CA ASN A 44 15.97 6.28 -15.25
C ASN A 44 16.10 6.76 -13.81
N GLY A 45 16.44 5.83 -12.92
CA GLY A 45 16.64 6.12 -11.51
C GLY A 45 15.44 5.86 -10.61
N TYR A 46 14.26 5.54 -11.15
CA TYR A 46 13.11 5.06 -10.38
C TYR A 46 13.44 3.72 -9.73
N TYR A 47 12.90 3.45 -8.54
CA TYR A 47 13.13 2.17 -7.88
C TYR A 47 12.32 1.06 -8.51
N ILE A 48 12.92 -0.11 -8.69
CA ILE A 48 12.26 -1.30 -9.20
C ILE A 48 11.50 -1.97 -8.05
N VAL A 49 10.19 -2.07 -8.18
CA VAL A 49 9.29 -2.69 -7.19
C VAL A 49 8.87 -4.05 -7.73
N ARG A 50 9.28 -5.11 -7.04
CA ARG A 50 8.90 -6.48 -7.35
C ARG A 50 7.62 -6.86 -6.61
N GLU A 51 7.06 -8.01 -6.97
CA GLU A 51 6.00 -8.62 -6.20
C GLU A 51 6.42 -8.74 -4.72
N ASN A 52 5.51 -8.42 -3.81
CA ASN A 52 5.68 -8.45 -2.36
C ASN A 52 6.63 -7.40 -1.76
N ASP A 53 7.24 -6.54 -2.56
CA ASP A 53 7.88 -5.34 -2.03
C ASP A 53 6.82 -4.40 -1.45
N PHE A 54 7.18 -3.71 -0.37
CA PHE A 54 6.35 -2.69 0.25
C PHE A 54 6.84 -1.31 -0.16
N VAL A 55 5.88 -0.40 -0.34
CA VAL A 55 6.14 0.99 -0.73
C VAL A 55 5.49 1.91 0.28
N TYR A 56 6.26 2.83 0.83
CA TYR A 56 5.77 3.98 1.58
C TYR A 56 5.67 5.20 0.68
N ASN A 57 4.48 5.80 0.61
CA ASN A 57 4.26 7.09 -0.02
C ASN A 57 4.05 8.14 1.07
N PRO A 58 4.87 9.21 1.14
CA PRO A 58 4.74 10.21 2.20
C PRO A 58 3.50 11.10 2.04
N ARG A 59 2.75 11.01 0.94
CA ARG A 59 1.57 11.85 0.71
C ARG A 59 0.45 11.49 1.67
N ILE A 60 -0.04 12.49 2.42
CA ILE A 60 -1.10 12.30 3.40
C ILE A 60 -2.49 12.48 2.78
N SER A 61 -3.48 11.86 3.42
CA SER A 61 -4.91 12.00 3.09
C SER A 61 -5.75 11.69 4.32
N ASN A 62 -7.08 11.87 4.22
CA ASN A 62 -8.01 11.47 5.29
C ASN A 62 -7.92 9.97 5.63
N TYR A 63 -7.53 9.13 4.67
CA TYR A 63 -7.39 7.68 4.86
C TYR A 63 -5.97 7.24 5.24
N ALA A 64 -4.98 8.15 5.15
CA ALA A 64 -3.58 7.87 5.44
C ALA A 64 -2.90 9.12 6.04
N PRO A 65 -3.12 9.40 7.34
CA PRO A 65 -2.66 10.64 7.98
C PRO A 65 -1.13 10.74 8.10
N VAL A 66 -0.41 9.61 8.04
CA VAL A 66 1.06 9.54 8.06
C VAL A 66 1.63 9.00 6.74
N GLY A 67 0.82 9.01 5.67
CA GLY A 67 1.11 8.38 4.38
C GLY A 67 0.86 6.86 4.40
N PRO A 68 0.50 6.22 3.26
CA PRO A 68 0.24 4.79 3.24
C PRO A 68 1.52 3.96 3.08
N ILE A 69 1.55 2.77 3.68
CA ILE A 69 2.49 1.69 3.38
C ILE A 69 1.69 0.51 2.82
N LYS A 70 1.97 0.10 1.57
CA LYS A 70 1.21 -0.95 0.89
C LYS A 70 2.13 -1.93 0.16
N ARG A 71 1.72 -3.18 0.09
CA ARG A 71 2.43 -4.29 -0.58
C ARG A 71 2.08 -4.32 -2.07
N ASN A 72 3.07 -4.56 -2.92
CA ASN A 72 2.82 -4.85 -4.33
C ASN A 72 2.25 -6.26 -4.50
N LYS A 73 0.94 -6.34 -4.76
CA LYS A 73 0.19 -7.59 -4.99
C LYS A 73 -0.26 -7.77 -6.45
N LEU A 74 0.32 -7.00 -7.38
CA LEU A 74 -0.05 -7.01 -8.79
C LEU A 74 0.46 -8.23 -9.57
N GLY A 75 1.27 -9.10 -8.94
CA GLY A 75 1.90 -10.27 -9.59
C GLY A 75 2.92 -9.89 -10.67
N ARG A 76 3.41 -8.64 -10.68
CA ARG A 76 4.34 -8.12 -11.70
C ARG A 76 5.25 -7.02 -11.15
N ILE A 77 6.30 -6.75 -11.91
CA ILE A 77 7.28 -5.71 -11.62
C ILE A 77 6.77 -4.38 -12.18
N GLY A 78 6.95 -3.30 -11.42
CA GLY A 78 6.82 -1.94 -11.91
C GLY A 78 7.87 -1.03 -11.29
N ILE A 79 7.78 0.26 -11.58
CA ILE A 79 8.74 1.26 -11.06
C ILE A 79 8.03 2.37 -10.30
N VAL A 80 8.65 2.86 -9.23
CA VAL A 80 8.12 3.98 -8.44
C VAL A 80 9.14 5.10 -8.29
N SER A 81 8.62 6.32 -8.13
CA SER A 81 9.45 7.51 -7.97
C SER A 81 10.41 7.36 -6.78
N PRO A 82 11.65 7.89 -6.88
CA PRO A 82 12.59 7.93 -5.75
C PRO A 82 12.10 8.75 -4.53
N LEU A 83 10.97 9.45 -4.68
CA LEU A 83 10.27 10.12 -3.58
C LEU A 83 9.59 9.14 -2.62
N TYR A 84 9.43 7.88 -3.01
CA TYR A 84 8.87 6.83 -2.16
C TYR A 84 10.00 6.03 -1.51
N TYR A 85 9.70 5.47 -0.35
CA TYR A 85 10.59 4.53 0.31
C TYR A 85 10.11 3.11 0.01
N VAL A 86 10.94 2.33 -0.66
CA VAL A 86 10.63 0.93 -1.02
C VAL A 86 11.49 0.01 -0.17
N PHE A 87 10.87 -1.02 0.40
CA PHE A 87 11.60 -2.05 1.14
C PHE A 87 11.13 -3.45 0.79
N ARG A 88 12.09 -4.37 0.76
CA ARG A 88 11.89 -5.79 0.54
C ARG A 88 12.02 -6.52 1.86
N THR A 89 11.12 -7.44 2.13
CA THR A 89 11.08 -8.18 3.38
C THR A 89 11.72 -9.56 3.26
N PHE A 90 12.22 -10.06 4.38
CA PHE A 90 12.78 -11.41 4.55
C PHE A 90 12.51 -11.87 5.98
N ASP A 91 12.45 -13.19 6.19
CA ASP A 91 12.19 -13.80 7.50
C ASP A 91 10.92 -13.27 8.19
N THR A 92 9.89 -12.94 7.39
CA THR A 92 8.57 -12.49 7.88
C THR A 92 7.47 -12.89 6.90
N ASN A 93 6.27 -13.15 7.42
CA ASN A 93 5.08 -13.35 6.61
C ASN A 93 4.57 -12.00 6.10
N GLN A 94 4.48 -11.83 4.78
CA GLN A 94 4.12 -10.55 4.18
C GLN A 94 2.63 -10.19 4.37
N SER A 95 1.73 -11.16 4.56
CA SER A 95 0.32 -10.87 4.84
C SER A 95 0.14 -10.37 6.27
N PHE A 96 0.87 -10.94 7.23
CA PHE A 96 0.94 -10.40 8.59
C PHE A 96 1.42 -8.95 8.61
N LEU A 97 2.50 -8.65 7.87
CA LEU A 97 3.04 -7.29 7.81
C LEU A 97 2.10 -6.32 7.08
N GLU A 98 1.40 -6.78 6.05
CA GLU A 98 0.33 -6.02 5.39
C GLU A 98 -0.77 -5.64 6.38
N TYR A 99 -1.28 -6.59 7.17
CA TYR A 99 -2.26 -6.30 8.21
C TYR A 99 -1.75 -5.34 9.30
N TYR A 100 -0.47 -5.43 9.67
CA TYR A 100 0.14 -4.49 10.60
C TYR A 100 0.11 -3.05 10.05
N PHE A 101 0.44 -2.86 8.77
CA PHE A 101 0.45 -1.54 8.13
C PHE A 101 -0.94 -1.02 7.74
N ASP A 102 -1.92 -1.91 7.57
CA ASP A 102 -3.34 -1.55 7.45
C ASP A 102 -3.94 -1.06 8.77
N GLY A 103 -3.37 -1.51 9.90
CA GLY A 103 -3.69 -1.00 11.22
C GLY A 103 -3.06 0.36 11.52
N THR A 104 -3.38 0.92 12.69
CA THR A 104 -2.93 2.26 13.11
C THR A 104 -1.80 2.24 14.14
N VAL A 105 -1.39 1.06 14.62
CA VAL A 105 -0.41 0.92 15.70
C VAL A 105 0.92 1.60 15.35
N TRP A 106 1.37 1.46 14.10
CA TRP A 106 2.60 2.04 13.60
C TRP A 106 2.54 3.57 13.43
N HIS A 107 1.33 4.17 13.40
CA HIS A 107 1.18 5.63 13.25
C HIS A 107 1.82 6.37 14.42
N ASN A 108 1.78 5.83 15.64
CA ASN A 108 2.40 6.48 16.79
C ASN A 108 3.92 6.62 16.60
N PHE A 109 4.58 5.60 16.05
CA PHE A 109 6.00 5.71 15.70
C PHE A 109 6.24 6.83 14.70
N MET A 110 5.42 6.92 13.65
CA MET A 110 5.53 7.98 12.66
C MET A 110 5.36 9.36 13.28
N LEU A 111 4.33 9.56 14.10
CA LEU A 111 4.03 10.84 14.75
C LEU A 111 5.12 11.30 15.73
N LEU A 112 5.80 10.36 16.40
CA LEU A 112 6.88 10.67 17.34
C LEU A 112 8.21 10.97 16.65
N ASN A 113 8.43 10.46 15.43
CA ASN A 113 9.74 10.46 14.78
C ASN A 113 9.79 11.21 13.45
N GLY A 114 8.63 11.53 12.88
CA GLY A 114 8.49 12.35 11.69
C GLY A 114 8.03 13.77 12.00
N ASP A 115 7.87 14.55 10.95
CA ASP A 115 7.37 15.91 10.99
C ASP A 115 6.46 16.17 9.78
N SER A 116 5.59 17.16 9.87
CA SER A 116 4.82 17.72 8.77
C SER A 116 5.70 18.26 7.61
N GLY A 117 6.99 18.50 7.87
CA GLY A 117 7.96 18.93 6.86
C GLY A 117 7.59 20.26 6.20
N ALA A 118 8.35 20.65 5.16
CA ALA A 118 8.08 21.91 4.44
C ALA A 118 6.83 21.85 3.53
N ARG A 119 6.27 20.65 3.31
CA ARG A 119 5.16 20.42 2.40
C ARG A 119 3.98 19.86 3.19
N ALA A 120 2.96 20.69 3.37
CA ALA A 120 1.74 20.33 4.11
C ALA A 120 1.00 19.11 3.55
N ASP A 121 1.25 18.71 2.29
CA ASP A 121 0.66 17.51 1.68
C ASP A 121 1.44 16.22 1.97
N ARG A 122 2.48 16.26 2.82
CA ARG A 122 3.37 15.12 3.07
C ARG A 122 3.74 14.95 4.53
N PHE A 123 3.93 13.71 4.93
CA PHE A 123 4.54 13.34 6.20
C PHE A 123 6.02 13.02 5.96
N ALA A 124 6.91 13.82 6.54
CA ALA A 124 8.35 13.68 6.36
C ALA A 124 8.94 12.80 7.47
N ILE A 125 9.71 11.79 7.08
CA ILE A 125 10.50 10.95 7.98
C ILE A 125 11.79 10.54 7.28
N LYS A 126 12.90 10.48 8.03
CA LYS A 126 14.18 10.04 7.47
C LYS A 126 14.16 8.53 7.27
N ASP A 127 14.71 8.07 6.14
CA ASP A 127 14.88 6.65 5.83
C ASP A 127 15.55 5.85 6.95
N SER A 128 16.60 6.42 7.57
CA SER A 128 17.33 5.78 8.67
C SER A 128 16.43 5.54 9.88
N VAL A 129 15.50 6.45 10.15
CA VAL A 129 14.55 6.38 11.26
C VAL A 129 13.41 5.43 10.92
N LEU A 130 12.86 5.50 9.70
CA LEU A 130 11.81 4.59 9.24
C LEU A 130 12.25 3.11 9.33
N LYS A 131 13.52 2.83 9.04
CA LYS A 131 14.11 1.48 9.17
C LYS A 131 14.14 0.96 10.61
N GLU A 132 14.15 1.85 11.60
CA GLU A 132 14.18 1.51 13.04
C GLU A 132 12.77 1.27 13.62
N MET A 133 11.71 1.39 12.80
CA MET A 133 10.34 1.17 13.26
C MET A 133 10.19 -0.20 13.93
N PRO A 134 9.71 -0.25 15.18
CA PRO A 134 9.53 -1.50 15.88
C PRO A 134 8.34 -2.25 15.28
N ILE A 135 8.60 -3.47 14.79
CA ILE A 135 7.57 -4.41 14.36
C ILE A 135 7.38 -5.45 15.48
N PRO A 136 6.13 -5.85 15.80
CA PRO A 136 5.88 -6.87 16.82
C PRO A 136 6.69 -8.13 16.55
N TYR A 137 7.44 -8.57 17.56
CA TYR A 137 8.25 -9.78 17.46
C TYR A 137 7.39 -11.01 17.72
N SER A 138 6.97 -11.67 16.65
CA SER A 138 6.29 -12.96 16.65
C SER A 138 7.05 -13.96 15.79
N THR A 139 6.97 -15.24 16.12
CA THR A 139 7.58 -16.29 15.29
C THR A 139 6.90 -16.36 13.93
N LEU A 140 7.59 -16.86 12.89
CA LEU A 140 6.98 -17.05 11.57
C LEU A 140 5.69 -17.86 11.63
N TYR A 141 5.67 -18.92 12.45
CA TYR A 141 4.49 -19.75 12.67
C TYR A 141 3.31 -18.96 13.26
N GLU A 142 3.56 -18.09 14.23
CA GLU A 142 2.51 -17.21 14.78
C GLU A 142 2.05 -16.18 13.75
N GLN A 143 2.97 -15.59 12.98
CA GLN A 143 2.63 -14.66 11.92
C GLN A 143 1.70 -15.31 10.88
N GLU A 144 1.96 -16.56 10.48
CA GLU A 144 1.11 -17.32 9.58
C GLU A 144 -0.28 -17.60 10.18
N LYS A 145 -0.35 -17.97 11.46
CA LYS A 145 -1.64 -18.19 12.15
C LYS A 145 -2.45 -16.91 12.23
N ILE A 146 -1.81 -15.79 12.56
CA ILE A 146 -2.45 -14.47 12.65
C ILE A 146 -2.92 -14.04 11.26
N SER A 147 -2.06 -14.12 10.24
CA SER A 147 -2.43 -13.70 8.89
C SER A 147 -3.57 -14.54 8.36
N PHE A 148 -3.53 -15.87 8.54
CA PHE A 148 -4.61 -16.77 8.12
C PHE A 148 -5.95 -16.42 8.80
N PHE A 149 -5.93 -16.16 10.10
CA PHE A 149 -7.14 -15.77 10.82
C PHE A 149 -7.71 -14.43 10.32
N LEU A 150 -6.86 -13.45 10.06
CA LEU A 150 -7.27 -12.15 9.52
C LEU A 150 -7.75 -12.25 8.07
N ASP A 151 -7.15 -13.13 7.26
CA ASP A 151 -7.58 -13.43 5.90
C ASP A 151 -9.03 -13.98 5.91
N GLU A 152 -9.33 -14.95 6.79
CA GLU A 152 -10.68 -15.50 6.95
C GLU A 152 -11.71 -14.41 7.34
N ILE A 153 -11.37 -13.54 8.29
CA ILE A 153 -12.22 -12.40 8.66
C ILE A 153 -12.44 -11.47 7.45
N THR A 154 -11.38 -11.16 6.71
CA THR A 154 -11.45 -10.29 5.54
C THR A 154 -12.36 -10.87 4.45
N ILE A 155 -12.27 -12.19 4.21
CA ILE A 155 -13.15 -12.90 3.29
C ILE A 155 -14.61 -12.79 3.74
N ILE A 156 -14.89 -13.03 5.01
CA ILE A 156 -16.24 -12.92 5.57
C ILE A 156 -16.80 -11.50 5.39
N ILE A 157 -16.02 -10.46 5.73
CA ILE A 157 -16.42 -9.06 5.55
C ILE A 157 -16.77 -8.79 4.09
N ASN A 158 -15.91 -9.20 3.16
CA ASN A 158 -16.12 -9.00 1.73
C ASN A 158 -17.39 -9.71 1.22
N LEU A 159 -17.65 -10.95 1.68
CA LEU A 159 -18.88 -11.68 1.34
C LEU A 159 -20.13 -10.95 1.82
N HIS A 160 -20.12 -10.42 3.05
CA HIS A 160 -21.24 -9.66 3.60
C HIS A 160 -21.44 -8.32 2.91
N GLN A 161 -20.37 -7.58 2.60
CA GLN A 161 -20.44 -6.32 1.84
C GLN A 161 -21.02 -6.55 0.43
N ASN A 162 -20.60 -7.61 -0.25
CA ASN A 162 -21.13 -7.99 -1.56
C ASN A 162 -22.62 -8.35 -1.48
N LYS A 163 -23.03 -9.09 -0.45
CA LYS A 163 -24.46 -9.39 -0.22
C LYS A 163 -25.26 -8.11 0.02
N LEU A 164 -24.76 -7.20 0.84
CA LEU A 164 -25.42 -5.92 1.13
C LEU A 164 -25.58 -5.07 -0.13
N LYS A 165 -24.54 -4.99 -0.99
CA LYS A 165 -24.59 -4.27 -2.26
C LYS A 165 -25.66 -4.85 -3.18
N LYS A 166 -25.71 -6.18 -3.34
CA LYS A 166 -26.72 -6.87 -4.15
C LYS A 166 -28.15 -6.61 -3.64
N LEU A 167 -28.38 -6.72 -2.33
CA LEU A 167 -29.68 -6.46 -1.73
C LEU A 167 -30.12 -5.00 -1.89
N SER A 168 -29.19 -4.05 -1.76
CA SER A 168 -29.45 -2.63 -1.98
C SER A 168 -29.86 -2.35 -3.43
N SER A 169 -29.18 -2.96 -4.41
CA SER A 169 -29.53 -2.86 -5.83
C SER A 169 -30.91 -3.46 -6.13
N LEU A 170 -31.22 -4.64 -5.57
CA LEU A 170 -32.54 -5.27 -5.74
C LEU A 170 -33.66 -4.43 -5.15
N LYS A 171 -33.48 -3.92 -3.92
CA LYS A 171 -34.45 -3.00 -3.29
C LYS A 171 -34.73 -1.80 -4.18
N LYS A 172 -33.68 -1.17 -4.75
CA LYS A 172 -33.83 -0.03 -5.66
C LYS A 172 -34.64 -0.41 -6.91
N ALA A 173 -34.33 -1.54 -7.53
CA ALA A 173 -35.04 -2.00 -8.72
C ALA A 173 -36.53 -2.31 -8.43
N TYR A 174 -36.83 -2.99 -7.32
CA TYR A 174 -38.20 -3.29 -6.94
C TYR A 174 -39.01 -2.03 -6.62
N LEU A 175 -38.44 -1.06 -5.90
CA LEU A 175 -39.13 0.20 -5.64
C LEU A 175 -39.39 1.00 -6.91
N GLN A 176 -38.49 0.97 -7.90
CA GLN A 176 -38.72 1.59 -9.21
C GLN A 176 -39.87 0.92 -9.98
N ASN A 177 -40.00 -0.41 -9.86
CA ASN A 177 -41.03 -1.18 -10.56
C ASN A 177 -42.38 -1.27 -9.81
N MET A 178 -42.45 -0.85 -8.55
CA MET A 178 -43.69 -0.91 -7.75
C MET A 178 -44.72 0.16 -8.10
N PHE A 179 -44.30 1.25 -8.76
CA PHE A 179 -45.16 2.40 -9.07
C PHE A 179 -45.32 2.61 -10.58
N ILE A 180 -45.08 1.57 -11.38
CA ILE A 180 -45.36 1.50 -12.82
C ILE A 180 -46.64 0.70 -13.02
#